data_AF-A0A7I9WGN9-F1
#
_entry.id   AF-A0A7I9WGN9-F1
#
_cell.length_a   1.000
_cell.length_b   1.000
_cell.length_c   1.000
_cell.angle_alpha   90.00
_cell.angle_beta   90.00
_cell.angle_gamma   90.00
#
_symmetry.space_group_name_H-M   'P 1'
#
loop_
_entity.id
_entity.type
_entity.pdbx_description
1 polymer ?
#
loop_
_entity_poly.entity_id
_entity_poly.type
_entity_poly.pdbx_seq_one_letter_code
_entity_poly.pdbx_strand_id
1 'polypeptide(L)'
;MTDPTAAAPAVSAGPSGAHIGAFFDVDGTLVDGFTAVPHAGHRIRRRQARIGEVLGVIEAATRYRLGRMEFERLVVRAAGYLRGESLAELDLLGADLFTRRIESRMFPQMRDIVAAHQQQGHTVVILTSALNIHIEALARSLGIDHVLCNYFAVDADGRLTGDIRKPIIWGTRKAEALMRFGDEHQLDLQASYFYSDGEEDLPSMRLVGNPRPVNPRRTLAATAAEAGWPVLRVSIATPRGA
;
A
#
# COMPACT_ATOMS: atom_id res chain seq x y z
N MET A 1 7.27 -2.57 -23.79
CA MET A 1 8.01 -2.78 -22.54
C MET A 1 8.58 -1.44 -22.14
N THR A 2 8.10 -0.83 -21.05
CA THR A 2 8.51 0.51 -20.63
C THR A 2 9.69 0.41 -19.68
N ASP A 3 10.74 1.16 -19.94
CA ASP A 3 11.88 1.29 -19.03
C ASP A 3 11.39 1.92 -17.71
N PRO A 4 11.56 1.27 -16.54
CA PRO A 4 11.16 1.85 -15.25
C PRO A 4 11.84 3.20 -14.96
N THR A 5 13.04 3.42 -15.50
CA THR A 5 13.76 4.69 -15.35
C THR A 5 13.15 5.82 -16.19
N ALA A 6 12.30 5.49 -17.18
CA ALA A 6 11.57 6.48 -17.98
C ALA A 6 10.22 6.88 -17.37
N ALA A 7 9.74 6.19 -16.33
CA ALA A 7 8.42 6.46 -15.74
C ALA A 7 8.37 7.80 -15.00
N ALA A 8 9.36 8.09 -14.14
CA ALA A 8 9.45 9.38 -13.45
C ALA A 8 9.63 10.55 -14.44
N PRO A 9 10.54 10.48 -15.44
CA PRO A 9 10.61 11.49 -16.51
C PRO A 9 9.30 11.69 -17.27
N ALA A 10 8.53 10.62 -17.53
CA ALA A 10 7.24 10.73 -18.20
C ALA A 10 6.20 11.46 -17.35
N VAL A 11 6.22 11.28 -16.02
CA VAL A 11 5.38 12.07 -15.09
C VAL A 11 5.81 13.53 -15.11
N SER A 12 7.12 13.81 -15.04
CA SER A 12 7.67 15.17 -15.08
C SER A 12 7.43 15.91 -16.41
N ALA A 13 7.21 15.19 -17.51
CA ALA A 13 6.84 15.76 -18.81
C ALA A 13 5.31 15.88 -19.02
N GLY A 14 4.52 15.32 -18.10
CA GLY A 14 3.06 15.32 -18.16
C GLY A 14 2.42 16.63 -17.66
N PRO A 15 1.07 16.67 -17.64
CA PRO A 15 0.33 17.79 -17.04
C PRO A 15 0.64 17.91 -15.54
N SER A 16 0.48 19.11 -14.99
CA SER A 16 0.73 19.44 -13.58
C SER A 16 -0.56 19.89 -12.89
N GLY A 17 -0.62 19.75 -11.56
CA GLY A 17 -1.66 20.36 -10.72
C GLY A 17 -2.40 19.39 -9.79
N ALA A 18 -2.95 19.94 -8.71
CA ALA A 18 -3.53 19.17 -7.60
C ALA A 18 -4.80 18.38 -7.97
N HIS A 19 -5.46 18.74 -9.08
CA HIS A 19 -6.59 17.98 -9.61
C HIS A 19 -6.19 16.61 -10.18
N ILE A 20 -4.90 16.31 -10.31
CA ILE A 20 -4.41 15.00 -10.76
C ILE A 20 -4.04 14.17 -9.53
N GLY A 21 -4.70 13.03 -9.34
CA GLY A 21 -4.39 12.06 -8.30
C GLY A 21 -3.28 11.09 -8.71
N ALA A 22 -2.42 10.73 -7.76
CA ALA A 22 -1.44 9.65 -7.92
C ALA A 22 -1.58 8.67 -6.76
N PHE A 23 -2.24 7.54 -7.04
CA PHE A 23 -2.56 6.51 -6.04
C PHE A 23 -1.52 5.39 -6.06
N PHE A 24 -0.95 5.08 -4.90
CA PHE A 24 0.07 4.05 -4.75
C PHE A 24 -0.42 2.96 -3.81
N ASP A 25 -0.50 1.73 -4.32
CA ASP A 25 -0.46 0.58 -3.44
C ASP A 25 0.92 0.42 -2.79
N VAL A 26 1.02 -0.39 -1.73
CA VAL A 26 2.23 -0.48 -0.91
C VAL A 26 2.95 -1.81 -1.14
N ASP A 27 2.29 -2.92 -0.81
CA ASP A 27 2.90 -4.24 -0.80
C ASP A 27 3.16 -4.72 -2.24
N GLY A 28 4.39 -5.10 -2.57
CA GLY A 28 4.79 -5.44 -3.94
C GLY A 28 4.87 -4.24 -4.91
N THR A 29 4.48 -3.04 -4.46
CA THR A 29 4.38 -1.82 -5.27
C THR A 29 5.41 -0.78 -4.85
N LEU A 30 5.25 -0.14 -3.69
CA LEU A 30 6.25 0.78 -3.13
C LEU A 30 7.38 0.03 -2.42
N VAL A 31 7.05 -1.12 -1.82
CA VAL A 31 7.93 -1.95 -1.01
C VAL A 31 8.01 -3.35 -1.62
N ASP A 32 9.22 -3.93 -1.66
CA ASP A 32 9.39 -5.30 -2.08
C ASP A 32 8.82 -6.30 -1.07
N GLY A 33 7.95 -7.18 -1.57
CA GLY A 33 7.15 -8.08 -0.75
C GLY A 33 6.10 -7.35 0.06
N PHE A 34 5.63 -8.00 1.13
CA PHE A 34 4.60 -7.44 2.00
C PHE A 34 5.23 -6.77 3.22
N THR A 35 4.71 -5.59 3.57
CA THR A 35 5.08 -4.80 4.75
C THR A 35 4.78 -5.53 6.05
N ALA A 36 3.83 -6.46 6.02
CA ALA A 36 3.60 -7.44 7.07
C ALA A 36 4.68 -8.53 7.04
N VAL A 37 5.94 -8.17 7.33
CA VAL A 37 7.08 -9.10 7.21
C VAL A 37 7.04 -10.19 8.31
N PRO A 38 7.39 -11.45 7.98
CA PRO A 38 7.39 -12.58 8.92
C PRO A 38 8.34 -12.38 10.09
N HIS A 39 7.80 -12.50 11.30
CA HIS A 39 8.58 -12.72 12.51
C HIS A 39 9.01 -14.20 12.59
N ALA A 40 10.29 -14.49 12.37
CA ALA A 40 10.89 -15.77 12.79
C ALA A 40 12.20 -15.61 13.59
N GLY A 41 12.91 -14.48 13.44
CA GLY A 41 14.15 -14.21 14.17
C GLY A 41 13.98 -13.09 15.19
N HIS A 42 14.08 -13.42 16.48
CA HIS A 42 14.08 -12.53 17.65
C HIS A 42 12.76 -11.82 17.99
N ARG A 43 12.05 -12.36 19.00
CA ARG A 43 11.58 -11.62 20.20
C ARG A 43 10.63 -12.51 21.02
N ILE A 44 11.22 -13.34 21.90
CA ILE A 44 10.52 -13.99 23.02
C ILE A 44 10.35 -12.93 24.12
N ARG A 45 9.48 -11.95 23.87
CA ARG A 45 8.84 -11.14 24.91
C ARG A 45 7.36 -11.20 24.59
N ARG A 46 6.58 -11.87 25.43
CA ARG A 46 5.26 -12.51 25.17
C ARG A 46 4.17 -11.67 24.44
N ARG A 47 4.40 -10.40 24.09
CA ARG A 47 3.50 -9.53 23.32
C ARG A 47 3.91 -9.30 21.85
N GLN A 48 5.21 -9.36 21.53
CA GLN A 48 5.69 -9.11 20.16
C GLN A 48 5.50 -10.30 19.22
N ALA A 49 5.50 -11.52 19.76
CA ALA A 49 5.21 -12.73 18.99
C ALA A 49 3.78 -12.72 18.42
N ARG A 50 2.79 -12.32 19.24
CA ARG A 50 1.38 -12.23 18.86
C ARG A 50 1.15 -11.22 17.73
N ILE A 51 1.85 -10.08 17.78
CA ILE A 51 1.80 -9.06 16.72
C ILE A 51 2.39 -9.60 15.41
N GLY A 52 3.53 -10.28 15.48
CA GLY A 52 4.16 -10.88 14.31
C GLY A 52 3.30 -11.95 13.64
N GLU A 53 2.61 -12.79 14.43
CA GLU A 53 1.66 -13.77 13.92
C GLU A 53 0.46 -13.11 13.23
N VAL A 54 -0.07 -12.04 13.80
CA VAL A 54 -1.18 -11.25 13.23
C VAL A 54 -0.80 -10.64 11.89
N LEU A 55 0.38 -10.03 11.81
CA LEU A 55 0.90 -9.49 10.56
C LEU A 55 1.09 -10.60 9.53
N GLY A 56 1.68 -11.73 9.90
CA GLY A 56 1.83 -12.87 9.01
C GLY A 56 0.50 -13.42 8.46
N VAL A 57 -0.58 -13.39 9.25
CA VAL A 57 -1.93 -13.76 8.78
C VAL A 57 -2.44 -12.76 7.74
N ILE A 58 -2.21 -11.47 7.95
CA ILE A 58 -2.63 -10.42 7.00
C ILE A 58 -1.83 -10.53 5.70
N GLU A 59 -0.51 -10.73 5.79
CA GLU A 59 0.36 -11.00 4.64
C GLU A 59 -0.11 -12.24 3.87
N ALA A 60 -0.40 -13.34 4.57
CA ALA A 60 -0.92 -14.53 3.93
C ALA A 60 -2.26 -14.22 3.24
N ALA A 61 -3.14 -13.46 3.89
CA ALA A 61 -4.44 -13.13 3.34
C ALA A 61 -4.35 -12.32 2.03
N THR A 62 -3.42 -11.37 1.95
CA THR A 62 -3.16 -10.59 0.74
C THR A 62 -2.47 -11.44 -0.34
N ARG A 63 -1.45 -12.22 0.04
CA ARG A 63 -0.66 -13.03 -0.90
C ARG A 63 -1.44 -14.16 -1.56
N TYR A 64 -2.28 -14.87 -0.82
CA TYR A 64 -2.98 -16.06 -1.31
C TYR A 64 -4.21 -15.75 -2.18
N ARG A 65 -4.37 -14.50 -2.64
CA ARG A 65 -5.44 -14.09 -3.58
C ARG A 65 -6.82 -14.44 -3.05
N LEU A 66 -7.05 -14.14 -1.78
CA LEU A 66 -8.29 -14.47 -1.14
C LEU A 66 -9.44 -13.61 -1.69
N GLY A 67 -10.62 -14.22 -1.73
CA GLY A 67 -11.86 -13.47 -1.93
C GLY A 67 -12.07 -12.47 -0.81
N ARG A 68 -12.91 -11.46 -1.08
CA ARG A 68 -13.18 -10.38 -0.12
C ARG A 68 -13.66 -10.90 1.24
N MET A 69 -14.57 -11.88 1.25
CA MET A 69 -15.13 -12.43 2.49
C MET A 69 -14.07 -13.15 3.32
N GLU A 70 -13.15 -13.86 2.65
CA GLU A 70 -12.02 -14.54 3.27
C GLU A 70 -11.02 -13.54 3.85
N PHE A 71 -10.69 -12.49 3.11
CA PHE A 71 -9.82 -11.41 3.57
C PHE A 71 -10.40 -10.70 4.79
N GLU A 72 -11.65 -10.23 4.73
CA GLU A 72 -12.32 -9.53 5.84
C GLU A 72 -12.32 -10.41 7.10
N ARG A 73 -12.66 -11.71 6.99
CA ARG A 73 -12.64 -12.64 8.13
C ARG A 73 -11.23 -12.81 8.72
N LEU A 74 -10.20 -12.93 7.88
CA LEU A 74 -8.84 -13.14 8.35
C LEU A 74 -8.27 -11.89 9.02
N VAL A 75 -8.45 -10.70 8.45
CA VAL A 75 -7.95 -9.47 9.06
C VAL A 75 -8.68 -9.18 10.37
N VAL A 76 -10.00 -9.40 10.45
CA VAL A 76 -10.75 -9.25 11.71
C VAL A 76 -10.30 -10.29 12.74
N ARG A 77 -10.07 -11.55 12.34
CA ARG A 77 -9.53 -12.58 13.24
C ARG A 77 -8.15 -12.18 13.75
N ALA A 78 -7.30 -11.66 12.86
CA ALA A 78 -5.96 -11.18 13.18
C ALA A 78 -6.05 -10.02 14.20
N ALA A 79 -6.94 -9.04 13.97
CA ALA A 79 -7.21 -7.96 14.90
C ALA A 79 -7.70 -8.46 16.27
N GLY A 80 -8.51 -9.53 16.30
CA GLY A 80 -8.97 -10.16 17.53
C GLY A 80 -7.83 -10.66 18.44
N TYR A 81 -6.70 -11.06 17.86
CA TYR A 81 -5.49 -11.39 18.62
C TYR A 81 -4.75 -10.15 19.16
N LEU A 82 -5.15 -8.93 18.84
CA LEU A 82 -4.56 -7.72 19.42
C LEU A 82 -5.52 -7.00 20.37
N ARG A 83 -6.69 -7.57 20.66
CA ARG A 83 -7.67 -7.00 21.59
C ARG A 83 -7.01 -6.60 22.92
N GLY A 84 -7.26 -5.37 23.34
CA GLY A 84 -6.78 -4.77 24.58
C GLY A 84 -5.39 -4.16 24.51
N GLU A 85 -4.63 -4.38 23.43
CA GLU A 85 -3.34 -3.71 23.23
C GLU A 85 -3.56 -2.21 22.93
N SER A 86 -2.59 -1.38 23.29
CA SER A 86 -2.63 0.07 23.04
C SER A 86 -2.28 0.35 21.57
N LEU A 87 -3.12 1.13 20.88
CA LEU A 87 -2.82 1.56 19.50
C LEU A 87 -1.52 2.35 19.46
N ALA A 88 -1.30 3.27 20.41
CA ALA A 88 -0.09 4.08 20.46
C ALA A 88 1.20 3.24 20.63
N GLU A 89 1.15 2.14 21.40
CA GLU A 89 2.30 1.23 21.52
C GLU A 89 2.57 0.48 20.21
N LEU A 90 1.51 0.14 19.47
CA LEU A 90 1.63 -0.49 18.16
C LEU A 90 2.17 0.46 17.10
N ASP A 91 1.78 1.73 17.13
CA ASP A 91 2.31 2.76 16.22
C ASP A 91 3.82 2.97 16.44
N LEU A 92 4.26 3.00 17.70
CA LEU A 92 5.69 3.06 18.05
C LEU A 92 6.45 1.82 17.55
N LEU A 93 5.85 0.64 17.69
CA LEU A 93 6.44 -0.60 17.17
C LEU A 93 6.51 -0.59 15.64
N GLY A 94 5.46 -0.11 14.98
CA GLY A 94 5.40 0.04 13.53
C GLY A 94 6.51 0.95 12.99
N ALA A 95 6.76 2.06 13.68
CA ALA A 95 7.87 2.96 13.36
C ALA A 95 9.25 2.29 13.52
N ASP A 96 9.51 1.56 14.62
CA ASP A 96 10.76 0.80 14.81
C ASP A 96 10.95 -0.26 13.71
N LEU A 97 9.87 -0.94 13.32
CA LEU A 97 9.90 -1.94 12.25
C LEU A 97 10.15 -1.32 10.88
N PHE A 98 9.59 -0.14 10.62
CA PHE A 98 9.84 0.60 9.39
C PHE A 98 11.33 0.90 9.20
N THR A 99 11.96 1.60 10.15
CA THR A 99 13.37 2.00 10.08
C THR A 99 14.31 0.79 9.97
N ARG A 100 14.01 -0.30 10.68
CA ARG A 100 14.92 -1.46 10.69
C ARG A 100 14.84 -2.33 9.44
N ARG A 101 13.72 -2.34 8.72
CA ARG A 101 13.44 -3.40 7.73
C ARG A 101 12.67 -2.97 6.48
N ILE A 102 11.75 -2.02 6.59
CA ILE A 102 10.92 -1.62 5.44
C ILE A 102 11.68 -0.64 4.56
N GLU A 103 12.42 0.28 5.16
CA GLU A 103 13.16 1.32 4.42
C GLU A 103 14.14 0.75 3.38
N SER A 104 14.84 -0.34 3.72
CA SER A 104 15.77 -1.03 2.81
C SER A 104 15.09 -1.84 1.72
N ARG A 105 13.78 -2.07 1.83
CA ARG A 105 12.96 -2.80 0.87
C ARG A 105 12.16 -1.91 -0.07
N MET A 106 12.18 -0.60 0.14
CA MET A 106 11.51 0.31 -0.78
C MET A 106 12.21 0.32 -2.14
N PHE A 107 11.44 0.25 -3.22
CA PHE A 107 11.98 0.34 -4.57
C PHE A 107 12.46 1.77 -4.84
N PRO A 108 13.76 2.02 -5.13
CA PRO A 108 14.27 3.36 -5.40
C PRO A 108 13.52 4.07 -6.55
N GLN A 109 13.20 3.32 -7.61
CA GLN A 109 12.47 3.84 -8.77
C GLN A 109 11.07 4.35 -8.38
N MET A 110 10.44 3.72 -7.39
CA MET A 110 9.12 4.14 -6.92
C MET A 110 9.21 5.39 -6.04
N ARG A 111 10.30 5.58 -5.29
CA ARG A 111 10.59 6.86 -4.62
C ARG A 111 10.72 7.99 -5.64
N ASP A 112 11.44 7.74 -6.73
CA ASP A 112 11.62 8.74 -7.80
C ASP A 112 10.28 9.09 -8.48
N ILE A 113 9.41 8.09 -8.71
CA ILE A 113 8.07 8.32 -9.25
C ILE A 113 7.20 9.15 -8.29
N VAL A 114 7.19 8.81 -6.99
CA VAL A 114 6.48 9.60 -5.97
C VAL A 114 6.96 11.04 -5.98
N ALA A 115 8.28 11.26 -5.97
CA ALA A 115 8.88 12.59 -6.02
C ALA A 115 8.49 13.35 -7.29
N ALA A 116 8.46 12.68 -8.45
CA ALA A 116 8.03 13.29 -9.70
C ALA A 116 6.57 13.76 -9.65
N HIS A 117 5.66 12.98 -9.05
CA HIS A 117 4.27 13.41 -8.86
C HIS A 117 4.17 14.61 -7.91
N GLN A 118 4.92 14.59 -6.80
CA GLN A 118 4.96 15.72 -5.86
C GLN A 118 5.48 17.00 -6.52
N GLN A 119 6.54 16.90 -7.32
CA GLN A 119 7.11 18.04 -8.06
C GLN A 119 6.13 18.62 -9.10
N GLN A 120 5.27 17.78 -9.67
CA GLN A 120 4.20 18.21 -10.58
C GLN A 120 2.97 18.77 -9.85
N GLY A 121 3.00 18.85 -8.52
CA GLY A 121 1.89 19.34 -7.72
C GLY A 121 0.67 18.43 -7.74
N HIS A 122 0.84 17.15 -8.08
CA HIS A 122 -0.24 16.16 -8.03
C HIS A 122 -0.65 15.86 -6.58
N THR A 123 -1.91 15.47 -6.38
CA THR A 123 -2.38 14.93 -5.10
C THR A 123 -1.91 13.49 -4.95
N VAL A 124 -0.85 13.28 -4.16
CA VAL A 124 -0.24 11.96 -3.95
C VAL A 124 -0.90 11.24 -2.78
N VAL A 125 -1.29 9.98 -2.99
CA VAL A 125 -2.09 9.19 -2.04
C VAL A 125 -1.54 7.78 -1.92
N ILE A 126 -1.30 7.31 -0.70
CA ILE A 126 -1.17 5.87 -0.44
C ILE A 126 -2.56 5.28 -0.32
N LEU A 127 -2.86 4.26 -1.11
CA LEU A 127 -4.13 3.53 -1.06
C LEU A 127 -3.83 2.04 -0.98
N THR A 128 -4.04 1.44 0.19
CA THR A 128 -3.58 0.08 0.51
C THR A 128 -4.58 -0.69 1.36
N SER A 129 -4.56 -2.01 1.24
CA SER A 129 -5.33 -2.91 2.12
C SER A 129 -4.58 -3.25 3.42
N ALA A 130 -3.36 -2.75 3.61
CA ALA A 130 -2.59 -2.91 4.84
C ALA A 130 -3.20 -2.12 6.02
N LEU A 131 -2.73 -2.42 7.23
CA LEU A 131 -3.10 -1.70 8.45
C LEU A 131 -2.24 -0.44 8.65
N ASN A 132 -2.83 0.61 9.20
CA ASN A 132 -2.19 1.93 9.40
C ASN A 132 -0.83 1.88 10.11
N ILE A 133 -0.65 0.96 11.07
CA ILE A 133 0.52 0.85 11.95
C ILE A 133 1.88 0.85 11.22
N HIS A 134 1.97 0.33 9.99
CA HIS A 134 3.22 0.36 9.19
C HIS A 134 3.22 1.42 8.09
N ILE A 135 2.04 1.93 7.73
CA ILE A 135 1.86 2.81 6.59
C ILE A 135 2.22 4.25 6.95
N GLU A 136 1.93 4.69 8.17
CA GLU A 136 2.21 6.07 8.57
C GLU A 136 3.71 6.41 8.54
N ALA A 137 4.57 5.49 8.97
CA ALA A 137 6.02 5.68 8.91
C ALA A 137 6.52 5.73 7.46
N LEU A 138 5.98 4.88 6.59
CA LEU A 138 6.26 4.89 5.15
C LEU A 138 5.80 6.20 4.51
N ALA A 139 4.56 6.62 4.78
CA ALA A 139 3.97 7.85 4.24
C ALA A 139 4.81 9.06 4.64
N ARG A 140 5.18 9.18 5.92
CA ARG A 140 6.09 10.24 6.40
C ARG A 140 7.45 10.22 5.72
N SER A 141 8.05 9.04 5.52
CA SER A 141 9.35 8.92 4.83
C SER A 141 9.31 9.38 3.37
N LEU A 142 8.14 9.30 2.74
CA LEU A 142 7.90 9.72 1.36
C LEU A 142 7.33 11.13 1.26
N GLY A 143 7.00 11.80 2.38
CA GLY A 143 6.30 13.08 2.38
C GLY A 143 4.89 13.00 1.76
N ILE A 144 4.19 11.88 1.98
CA ILE A 144 2.82 11.67 1.49
C ILE A 144 1.84 11.91 2.66
N ASP A 145 0.98 12.90 2.51
CA ASP A 145 0.02 13.29 3.56
C ASP A 145 -1.30 12.51 3.50
N HIS A 146 -1.67 12.00 2.33
CA HIS A 146 -2.93 11.28 2.13
C HIS A 146 -2.73 9.78 2.20
N VAL A 147 -3.38 9.14 3.18
CA VAL A 147 -3.32 7.69 3.39
C VAL A 147 -4.73 7.13 3.52
N LEU A 148 -5.08 6.20 2.64
CA LEU A 148 -6.31 5.44 2.63
C LEU A 148 -5.97 3.96 2.91
N CYS A 149 -6.14 3.53 4.16
CA CYS A 149 -5.79 2.19 4.61
C CYS A 149 -6.79 1.62 5.62
N ASN A 150 -6.55 0.38 6.07
CA ASN A 150 -7.36 -0.22 7.13
C ASN A 150 -6.91 0.29 8.50
N TYR A 151 -7.88 0.60 9.35
CA TYR A 151 -7.64 1.07 10.72
C TYR A 151 -8.23 0.09 11.70
N PHE A 152 -7.54 -0.13 12.82
CA PHE A 152 -8.14 -0.82 13.94
C PHE A 152 -9.31 -0.04 14.55
N ALA A 153 -10.33 -0.77 15.00
CA ALA A 153 -11.33 -0.21 15.89
C ALA A 153 -10.75 -0.09 17.31
N VAL A 154 -10.95 1.08 17.92
CA VAL A 154 -10.45 1.41 19.27
C VAL A 154 -11.59 1.81 20.18
N ASP A 155 -11.44 1.54 21.47
CA ASP A 155 -12.31 2.05 22.52
C ASP A 155 -11.94 3.49 22.92
N ALA A 156 -12.65 4.02 23.92
CA ALA A 156 -12.45 5.39 24.41
C ALA A 156 -11.05 5.62 25.03
N ASP A 157 -10.36 4.55 25.46
CA ASP A 157 -9.02 4.61 26.03
C ASP A 157 -7.91 4.40 24.97
N GLY A 158 -8.28 4.34 23.69
CA GLY A 158 -7.34 4.12 22.59
C GLY A 158 -6.81 2.68 22.51
N ARG A 159 -7.51 1.72 23.12
CA ARG A 159 -7.16 0.29 23.07
C ARG A 159 -7.94 -0.42 21.99
N LEU A 160 -7.31 -1.42 21.40
CA LEU A 160 -7.90 -2.22 20.33
C LEU A 160 -9.11 -3.02 20.82
N THR A 161 -10.26 -2.85 20.16
CA THR A 161 -11.46 -3.66 20.44
C THR A 161 -11.35 -5.09 19.89
N GLY A 162 -10.34 -5.33 19.06
CA GLY A 162 -10.14 -6.58 18.32
C GLY A 162 -10.94 -6.67 17.01
N ASP A 163 -11.40 -5.54 16.48
CA ASP A 163 -12.07 -5.43 15.18
C ASP A 163 -11.37 -4.37 14.29
N ILE A 164 -11.76 -4.29 13.03
CA ILE A 164 -11.29 -3.31 12.04
C ILE A 164 -12.42 -2.32 11.73
N ARG A 165 -12.08 -1.03 11.58
CA ARG A 165 -13.04 -0.01 11.16
C ARG A 165 -13.59 -0.36 9.78
N LYS A 166 -14.92 -0.28 9.65
CA LYS A 166 -15.61 -0.53 8.38
C LYS A 166 -15.83 0.78 7.62
N PRO A 167 -15.86 0.75 6.28
CA PRO A 167 -15.63 -0.42 5.42
C PRO A 167 -14.16 -0.86 5.38
N ILE A 168 -13.90 -2.17 5.38
CA ILE A 168 -12.54 -2.71 5.21
C ILE A 168 -12.10 -2.47 3.77
N ILE A 169 -10.98 -1.78 3.59
CA ILE A 169 -10.37 -1.47 2.29
C ILE A 169 -9.76 -2.75 1.71
N TRP A 170 -10.42 -3.28 0.68
CA TRP A 170 -9.99 -4.41 -0.14
C TRP A 170 -10.81 -4.44 -1.43
N GLY A 171 -10.21 -4.82 -2.55
CA GLY A 171 -10.95 -5.06 -3.79
C GLY A 171 -11.80 -3.84 -4.22
N THR A 172 -13.09 -4.07 -4.47
CA THR A 172 -14.03 -3.01 -4.85
C THR A 172 -14.17 -1.89 -3.81
N ARG A 173 -14.01 -2.18 -2.51
CA ARG A 173 -14.05 -1.14 -1.47
C ARG A 173 -12.86 -0.19 -1.53
N LYS A 174 -11.72 -0.65 -2.06
CA LYS A 174 -10.57 0.19 -2.35
C LYS A 174 -10.88 1.16 -3.50
N ALA A 175 -11.59 0.68 -4.53
CA ALA A 175 -12.07 1.51 -5.63
C ALA A 175 -13.13 2.53 -5.16
N GLU A 176 -14.05 2.13 -4.29
CA GLU A 176 -15.02 3.04 -3.64
C GLU A 176 -14.32 4.15 -2.83
N ALA A 177 -13.29 3.79 -2.06
CA ALA A 177 -12.48 4.76 -1.32
C ALA A 177 -11.74 5.73 -2.25
N LEU A 178 -11.20 5.25 -3.36
CA LEU A 178 -10.57 6.09 -4.40
C LEU A 178 -11.57 7.08 -4.99
N MET A 179 -12.76 6.62 -5.42
CA MET A 179 -13.78 7.50 -6.01
C MET A 179 -14.21 8.58 -5.03
N ARG A 180 -14.50 8.19 -3.78
CA ARG A 180 -14.89 9.14 -2.74
C ARG A 180 -13.81 10.18 -2.47
N PHE A 181 -12.55 9.75 -2.37
CA PHE A 181 -11.44 10.68 -2.20
C PHE A 181 -11.28 11.60 -3.42
N GLY A 182 -11.47 11.06 -4.63
CA GLY A 182 -11.48 11.83 -5.87
C GLY A 182 -12.54 12.93 -5.86
N ASP A 183 -13.77 12.62 -5.46
CA ASP A 183 -14.85 13.60 -5.35
C ASP A 183 -14.55 14.67 -4.28
N GLU A 184 -14.08 14.26 -3.10
CA GLU A 184 -13.74 15.16 -1.99
C GLU A 184 -12.61 16.14 -2.34
N HIS A 185 -11.64 15.70 -3.16
CA HIS A 185 -10.48 16.50 -3.58
C HIS A 185 -10.60 17.06 -5.00
N GLN A 186 -11.77 16.91 -5.66
CA GLN A 186 -12.03 17.39 -7.02
C GLN A 186 -11.01 16.90 -8.06
N LEU A 187 -10.65 15.61 -7.96
CA LEU A 187 -9.67 14.99 -8.84
C LEU A 187 -10.28 14.61 -10.20
N ASP A 188 -9.55 14.90 -11.28
CA ASP A 188 -9.80 14.31 -12.59
C ASP A 188 -9.20 12.90 -12.63
N LEU A 189 -10.03 11.89 -12.40
CA LEU A 189 -9.59 10.49 -12.41
C LEU A 189 -9.07 10.06 -13.80
N GLN A 190 -9.52 10.65 -14.90
CA GLN A 190 -9.02 10.33 -16.23
C GLN A 190 -7.62 10.90 -16.50
N ALA A 191 -7.23 11.96 -15.80
CA ALA A 191 -5.84 12.41 -15.77
C ALA A 191 -5.00 11.69 -14.71
N SER A 192 -5.63 11.03 -13.74
CA SER A 192 -4.98 10.42 -12.57
C SER A 192 -4.28 9.09 -12.85
N TYR A 193 -3.46 8.65 -11.89
CA TYR A 193 -2.57 7.50 -11.97
C TYR A 193 -2.84 6.49 -10.84
N PHE A 194 -2.66 5.19 -11.12
CA PHE A 194 -2.74 4.14 -10.10
C PHE A 194 -1.60 3.13 -10.29
N TYR A 195 -0.81 2.92 -9.24
CA TYR A 195 0.31 1.98 -9.21
C TYR A 195 -0.04 0.77 -8.32
N SER A 196 0.08 -0.45 -8.86
CA SER A 196 -0.20 -1.70 -8.12
C SER A 196 0.44 -2.93 -8.75
N ASP A 197 0.71 -3.96 -7.95
CA ASP A 197 1.15 -5.29 -8.37
C ASP A 197 0.00 -6.32 -8.54
N GLY A 198 -1.17 -6.00 -7.97
CA GLY A 198 -2.20 -6.97 -7.59
C GLY A 198 -3.48 -6.96 -8.42
N GLU A 199 -4.15 -8.11 -8.46
CA GLU A 199 -5.43 -8.24 -9.18
C GLU A 199 -6.62 -7.66 -8.39
N GLU A 200 -6.50 -7.65 -7.06
CA GLU A 200 -7.45 -7.02 -6.15
C GLU A 200 -7.62 -5.52 -6.44
N ASP A 201 -6.62 -4.89 -7.04
CA ASP A 201 -6.63 -3.47 -7.38
C ASP A 201 -7.16 -3.18 -8.78
N LEU A 202 -7.46 -4.22 -9.59
CA LEU A 202 -8.05 -4.05 -10.93
C LEU A 202 -9.27 -3.13 -10.95
N PRO A 203 -10.23 -3.22 -10.00
CA PRO A 203 -11.34 -2.28 -9.94
C PRO A 203 -10.87 -0.83 -9.83
N SER A 204 -9.88 -0.55 -8.97
CA SER A 204 -9.33 0.79 -8.77
C SER A 204 -8.52 1.28 -9.97
N MET A 205 -7.70 0.39 -10.56
CA MET A 205 -6.88 0.71 -11.73
C MET A 205 -7.73 1.04 -12.97
N ARG A 206 -8.92 0.44 -13.10
CA ARG A 206 -9.86 0.73 -14.20
C ARG A 206 -10.56 2.09 -14.07
N LEU A 207 -10.52 2.72 -12.89
CA LEU A 207 -11.14 4.04 -12.69
C LEU A 207 -10.29 5.19 -13.18
N VAL A 208 -8.96 4.99 -13.26
CA VAL A 208 -8.01 6.04 -13.63
C VAL A 208 -7.63 5.95 -15.11
N GLY A 209 -7.27 7.08 -15.72
CA GLY A 209 -6.80 7.08 -17.11
C GLY A 209 -5.35 6.62 -17.28
N ASN A 210 -4.54 6.64 -16.21
CA ASN A 210 -3.14 6.19 -16.25
C ASN A 210 -2.87 5.01 -15.29
N PRO A 211 -3.42 3.81 -15.54
CA PRO A 211 -3.06 2.62 -14.78
C PRO A 211 -1.60 2.20 -15.05
N ARG A 212 -0.85 1.94 -13.98
CA ARG A 212 0.58 1.59 -14.00
C ARG A 212 0.83 0.30 -13.21
N PRO A 213 0.64 -0.89 -13.82
CA PRO A 213 1.01 -2.15 -13.18
C PRO A 213 2.51 -2.17 -12.84
N VAL A 214 2.85 -2.40 -11.57
CA VAL A 214 4.22 -2.46 -11.04
C VAL A 214 4.54 -3.90 -10.70
N ASN A 215 5.57 -4.48 -11.33
CA ASN A 215 5.93 -5.89 -11.13
C ASN A 215 4.72 -6.85 -11.12
N PRO A 216 3.73 -6.71 -12.05
CA PRO A 216 2.42 -7.28 -11.85
C PRO A 216 2.43 -8.80 -11.74
N ARG A 217 1.62 -9.32 -10.82
CA ARG A 217 1.31 -10.75 -10.69
C ARG A 217 0.55 -11.24 -11.93
N ARG A 218 0.50 -12.57 -12.10
CA ARG A 218 0.01 -13.25 -13.32
C ARG A 218 -1.29 -12.66 -13.89
N THR A 219 -2.31 -12.47 -13.07
CA THR A 219 -3.61 -11.97 -13.53
C THR A 219 -3.56 -10.50 -13.94
N LEU A 220 -2.96 -9.63 -13.12
CA LEU A 220 -2.79 -8.22 -13.48
C LEU A 220 -1.91 -8.07 -14.73
N ALA A 221 -0.88 -8.92 -14.89
CA ALA A 221 -0.03 -8.93 -16.07
C ALA A 221 -0.81 -9.31 -17.34
N ALA A 222 -1.72 -10.29 -17.25
CA ALA A 222 -2.58 -10.68 -18.37
C ALA A 222 -3.55 -9.54 -18.74
N THR A 223 -4.21 -8.93 -17.75
CA THR A 223 -5.09 -7.78 -17.99
C THR A 223 -4.34 -6.58 -18.55
N ALA A 224 -3.13 -6.30 -18.07
CA ALA A 224 -2.30 -5.23 -18.59
C ALA A 224 -1.92 -5.46 -20.06
N ALA A 225 -1.61 -6.70 -20.45
CA ALA A 225 -1.32 -7.04 -21.83
C ALA A 225 -2.55 -6.88 -22.74
N GLU A 226 -3.72 -7.32 -22.28
CA GLU A 226 -4.99 -7.19 -23.00
C GLU A 226 -5.41 -5.72 -23.18
N ALA A 227 -5.30 -4.92 -22.13
CA ALA A 227 -5.71 -3.52 -22.11
C ALA A 227 -4.63 -2.54 -22.62
N GLY A 228 -3.45 -3.05 -23.00
CA GLY A 228 -2.33 -2.22 -23.44
C GLY A 228 -1.72 -1.32 -22.37
N TRP A 229 -1.89 -1.67 -21.08
CA TRP A 229 -1.39 -0.86 -19.97
C TRP A 229 0.14 -0.92 -19.86
N PRO A 230 0.83 0.23 -19.72
CA PRO A 230 2.28 0.26 -19.57
C PRO A 230 2.72 -0.39 -18.25
N VAL A 231 3.45 -1.49 -18.34
CA VAL A 231 3.99 -2.21 -17.18
C VAL A 231 5.33 -1.60 -16.74
N LEU A 232 5.49 -1.42 -15.44
CA LEU A 232 6.73 -1.03 -14.77
C LEU A 232 7.41 -2.24 -14.15
N ARG A 233 8.74 -2.33 -14.31
CA ARG A 233 9.57 -3.38 -13.71
C ARG A 233 10.60 -2.75 -12.79
N VAL A 234 10.39 -2.82 -11.49
CA VAL A 234 11.28 -2.19 -10.49
C VAL A 234 12.02 -3.25 -9.69
N SER A 235 13.17 -2.89 -9.16
CA SER A 235 13.98 -3.80 -8.35
C SER A 235 14.76 -3.03 -7.30
N ILE A 236 14.96 -3.65 -6.14
CA ILE A 236 15.97 -3.20 -5.20
C ILE A 236 17.31 -3.55 -5.84
N ALA A 237 18.10 -2.55 -6.21
CA ALA A 237 19.43 -2.82 -6.74
C ALA A 237 20.24 -3.61 -5.68
N THR A 238 20.78 -4.77 -6.06
CA THR A 238 21.84 -5.40 -5.28
C THR A 238 23.02 -4.43 -5.28
N PRO A 239 23.69 -4.17 -4.14
CA PRO A 239 24.90 -3.36 -4.14
C PRO A 239 25.87 -3.89 -5.19
N ARG A 240 26.30 -3.04 -6.13
CA ARG A 240 27.37 -3.40 -7.07
C ARG A 240 28.65 -3.52 -6.26
N GLY A 241 29.14 -4.75 -6.10
CA GLY A 241 30.48 -5.05 -5.61
C GLY A 241 30.60 -5.20 -4.09
N ALA A 242 30.86 -6.44 -3.67
CA ALA A 242 31.87 -6.72 -2.65
C ALA A 242 33.15 -7.11 -3.39
#